data_AF-A0A0N9NM27-F1
#
_entry.id   AF-A0A0N9NM27-F1
#
_cell.length_a   1.000
_cell.length_b   1.000
_cell.length_c   1.000
_cell.angle_alpha   90.00
_cell.angle_beta   90.00
_cell.angle_gamma   90.00
#
_symmetry.space_group_name_H-M   'P 1'
#
loop_
_entity.id
_entity.type
_entity.pdbx_description
1 polymer ?
#
loop_
_entity_poly.entity_id
_entity_poly.type
_entity_poly.pdbx_seq_one_letter_code
_entity_poly.pdbx_strand_id
1 'polypeptide(L)'
;MDFTLSDLSGLTAGASFNDGGKSLTLHDLCYQFDRVIPDWSSLIDYIDGDCNEAVLHEWVTKHASDLGQFNNAACDAASYKPLYKKIICNDDFDEKIYSAILASVEIDMEQIDDQLSMRNFGRLIAMKKLSLDEVAYQNVMSVYSSPDEKLIDHLILWFSQYKEVFMAAPDIYLLKNKDTGFFGKVINIVMFSSDFAEPDKAQLVIHYTEYYLDHEVSAISLPRNVAVMVINGSDNIVLKARLLAGVIYGGYRNRSHIAELCHKLNESDLSHVFLKRTQATITANNDDLVMLILEQSREAGIIRSFERRDEGKIEVSIIRDRDQEE
;
A
#
# COMPACT_ATOMS: atom_id res chain seq x y z
N MET A 1 -37.46 -38.42 -9.65
CA MET A 1 -36.19 -39.07 -10.00
C MET A 1 -35.12 -38.04 -9.78
N ASP A 2 -34.17 -38.30 -8.89
CA ASP A 2 -33.02 -37.43 -8.72
C ASP A 2 -31.90 -37.94 -9.61
N PHE A 3 -31.60 -37.17 -10.66
CA PHE A 3 -30.46 -37.37 -11.53
C PHE A 3 -29.61 -36.10 -11.53
N THR A 4 -28.33 -36.26 -11.84
CA THR A 4 -27.35 -35.19 -12.04
C THR A 4 -26.56 -35.49 -13.30
N LEU A 5 -26.22 -34.46 -14.05
CA LEU A 5 -25.47 -34.53 -15.30
C LEU A 5 -24.06 -33.99 -15.06
N SER A 6 -23.06 -34.67 -15.64
CA SER A 6 -21.66 -34.25 -15.60
C SER A 6 -21.29 -33.23 -16.69
N ASP A 7 -22.14 -33.10 -17.72
CA ASP A 7 -22.03 -32.10 -18.77
C ASP A 7 -23.42 -31.88 -19.39
N LEU A 8 -23.62 -30.72 -20.01
CA LEU A 8 -24.82 -30.41 -20.79
C LEU A 8 -24.55 -30.46 -22.30
N SER A 9 -23.43 -31.06 -22.70
CA SER A 9 -23.01 -31.12 -24.09
C SER A 9 -24.01 -31.96 -24.90
N GLY A 10 -24.42 -31.43 -26.07
CA GLY A 10 -25.43 -32.07 -26.91
C GLY A 10 -26.90 -31.79 -26.53
N LEU A 11 -27.16 -31.08 -25.42
CA LEU A 11 -28.48 -30.49 -25.16
C LEU A 11 -28.53 -29.09 -25.80
N THR A 12 -29.48 -28.86 -26.71
CA THR A 12 -29.64 -27.54 -27.34
C THR A 12 -30.16 -26.51 -26.33
N ALA A 13 -29.35 -25.48 -26.05
CA ALA A 13 -29.74 -24.36 -25.20
C ALA A 13 -30.93 -23.53 -25.75
N GLY A 14 -31.26 -23.68 -27.05
CA GLY A 14 -32.24 -22.84 -27.74
C GLY A 14 -33.72 -23.04 -27.36
N ALA A 15 -34.06 -24.01 -26.52
CA ALA A 15 -35.43 -24.16 -26.01
C ALA A 15 -35.66 -23.16 -24.87
N SER A 16 -36.47 -22.12 -25.13
CA SER A 16 -36.88 -21.13 -24.14
C SER A 16 -38.18 -21.54 -23.45
N PHE A 17 -38.17 -21.54 -22.12
CA PHE A 17 -39.30 -21.78 -21.24
C PHE A 17 -39.67 -20.47 -20.56
N ASN A 18 -40.97 -20.14 -20.57
CA ASN A 18 -41.45 -18.86 -20.04
C ASN A 18 -41.98 -19.09 -18.62
N ASP A 19 -41.19 -18.74 -17.61
CA ASP A 19 -41.61 -18.84 -16.20
C ASP A 19 -42.10 -17.47 -15.70
N GLY A 20 -43.33 -17.12 -16.07
CA GLY A 20 -44.04 -15.98 -15.48
C GLY A 20 -43.41 -14.59 -15.69
N GLY A 21 -42.53 -14.42 -16.70
CA GLY A 21 -41.94 -13.13 -17.08
C GLY A 21 -40.47 -13.17 -17.48
N LYS A 22 -39.76 -14.29 -17.24
CA LYS A 22 -38.38 -14.51 -17.71
C LYS A 22 -38.32 -15.76 -18.60
N SER A 23 -37.62 -15.64 -19.73
CA SER A 23 -37.32 -16.76 -20.63
C SER A 23 -36.07 -17.47 -20.14
N LEU A 24 -36.20 -18.72 -19.74
CA LEU A 24 -35.09 -19.58 -19.30
C LEU A 24 -34.79 -20.64 -20.35
N THR A 25 -33.52 -20.91 -20.59
CA THR A 25 -33.07 -22.02 -21.43
C THR A 25 -33.19 -23.35 -20.70
N LEU A 26 -33.13 -24.48 -21.43
CA LEU A 26 -33.01 -25.80 -20.80
C LEU A 26 -31.80 -25.89 -19.86
N HIS A 27 -30.68 -25.23 -20.23
CA HIS A 27 -29.48 -25.18 -19.40
C HIS A 27 -29.77 -24.42 -18.10
N ASP A 28 -30.43 -23.25 -18.17
CA ASP A 28 -30.83 -22.51 -16.96
C ASP A 28 -31.68 -23.36 -16.02
N LEU A 29 -32.64 -24.13 -16.55
CA LEU A 29 -33.44 -25.04 -15.72
C LEU A 29 -32.59 -26.14 -15.07
N CYS A 30 -31.62 -26.70 -15.79
CA CYS A 30 -30.71 -27.70 -15.23
C CYS A 30 -29.87 -27.12 -14.07
N TYR A 31 -29.38 -25.89 -14.18
CA TYR A 31 -28.67 -25.20 -13.11
C TYR A 31 -29.60 -24.84 -11.95
N GLN A 32 -30.77 -24.24 -12.23
CA GLN A 32 -31.74 -23.81 -11.22
C GLN A 32 -32.22 -24.96 -10.32
N PHE A 33 -32.36 -26.17 -10.87
CA PHE A 33 -32.82 -27.36 -10.14
C PHE A 33 -31.69 -28.31 -9.71
N ASP A 34 -30.43 -27.83 -9.68
CA ASP A 34 -29.23 -28.59 -9.25
C ASP A 34 -29.07 -29.94 -9.98
N ARG A 35 -29.34 -29.95 -11.29
CA ARG A 35 -29.20 -31.14 -12.14
C ARG A 35 -27.83 -31.25 -12.80
N VAL A 36 -26.89 -30.38 -12.45
CA VAL A 36 -25.50 -30.37 -12.94
C VAL A 36 -24.56 -30.58 -11.77
N ILE A 37 -23.56 -31.43 -11.94
CA ILE A 37 -22.50 -31.65 -10.95
C ILE A 37 -21.70 -30.35 -10.78
N PRO A 38 -21.40 -29.91 -9.54
CA PRO A 38 -20.57 -28.74 -9.33
C PRO A 38 -19.12 -28.97 -9.79
N ASP A 39 -18.80 -28.52 -11.00
CA ASP A 39 -17.45 -28.59 -11.57
C ASP A 39 -17.18 -27.41 -12.51
N TRP A 40 -15.89 -27.07 -12.69
CA TRP A 40 -15.49 -25.94 -13.53
C TRP A 40 -15.78 -26.17 -15.01
N SER A 41 -15.60 -27.37 -15.55
CA SER A 41 -15.87 -27.65 -16.97
C SER A 41 -17.32 -27.37 -17.35
N SER A 42 -18.27 -27.91 -16.58
CA SER A 42 -19.70 -27.66 -16.77
C SER A 42 -20.02 -26.17 -16.65
N LEU A 43 -19.48 -25.51 -15.61
CA LEU A 43 -19.71 -24.08 -15.40
C LEU A 43 -19.18 -23.23 -16.55
N ILE A 44 -17.98 -23.52 -17.06
CA ILE A 44 -17.37 -22.82 -18.21
C ILE A 44 -18.26 -22.93 -19.45
N ASP A 45 -18.74 -24.12 -19.78
CA ASP A 45 -19.65 -24.33 -20.92
C ASP A 45 -20.95 -23.52 -20.77
N TYR A 46 -21.48 -23.44 -19.55
CA TYR A 46 -22.69 -22.67 -19.27
C TYR A 46 -22.47 -21.16 -19.39
N ILE A 47 -21.37 -20.63 -18.86
CA ILE A 47 -21.09 -19.19 -18.92
C ILE A 47 -20.60 -18.72 -20.28
N ASP A 48 -20.06 -19.60 -21.13
CA ASP A 48 -19.75 -19.27 -22.53
C ASP A 48 -21.04 -19.00 -23.35
N GLY A 49 -22.14 -19.65 -22.96
CA GLY A 49 -23.47 -19.42 -23.53
C GLY A 49 -24.22 -18.18 -23.02
N ASP A 50 -25.45 -18.00 -23.51
CA ASP A 50 -26.39 -16.96 -23.05
C ASP A 50 -27.10 -17.40 -21.76
N CYS A 51 -26.33 -17.61 -20.70
CA CYS A 51 -26.84 -18.03 -19.39
C CYS A 51 -27.62 -16.91 -18.68
N ASN A 52 -28.64 -17.29 -17.91
CA ASN A 52 -29.32 -16.36 -17.02
C ASN A 52 -28.45 -15.98 -15.81
N GLU A 53 -28.15 -14.69 -15.65
CA GLU A 53 -27.26 -14.18 -14.58
C GLU A 53 -27.76 -14.49 -13.16
N ALA A 54 -29.08 -14.46 -12.92
CA ALA A 54 -29.63 -14.76 -11.60
C ALA A 54 -29.50 -16.25 -11.26
N VAL A 55 -29.76 -17.13 -12.23
CA VAL A 55 -29.57 -18.58 -12.06
C VAL A 55 -28.09 -18.90 -11.83
N LEU A 56 -27.20 -18.28 -12.60
CA LEU A 56 -25.75 -18.40 -12.41
C LEU A 56 -25.33 -17.98 -11.00
N HIS A 57 -25.75 -16.78 -10.56
CA HIS A 57 -25.39 -16.27 -9.24
C HIS A 57 -25.88 -17.16 -8.09
N GLU A 58 -27.13 -17.62 -8.13
CA GLU A 58 -27.70 -18.50 -7.10
C GLU A 58 -26.98 -19.85 -7.04
N TRP A 59 -26.75 -20.48 -8.19
CA TRP A 59 -26.09 -21.77 -8.27
C TRP A 59 -24.63 -21.69 -7.82
N VAL A 60 -23.88 -20.69 -8.31
CA VAL A 60 -22.48 -20.47 -7.92
C VAL A 60 -22.36 -20.16 -6.43
N THR A 61 -23.26 -19.35 -5.88
CA THR A 61 -23.33 -19.07 -4.43
C THR A 61 -23.51 -20.35 -3.62
N LYS A 62 -24.42 -21.22 -4.06
CA LYS A 62 -24.72 -22.48 -3.37
C LYS A 62 -23.54 -23.46 -3.37
N HIS A 63 -22.82 -23.54 -4.49
CA HIS A 63 -21.77 -24.54 -4.71
C HIS A 63 -20.35 -23.96 -4.67
N ALA A 64 -20.17 -22.74 -4.13
CA ALA A 64 -18.90 -22.03 -4.07
C ALA A 64 -17.76 -22.84 -3.43
N SER A 65 -18.08 -23.60 -2.37
CA SER A 65 -17.09 -24.42 -1.66
C SER A 65 -16.67 -25.66 -2.44
N ASP A 66 -17.54 -26.20 -3.29
CA ASP A 66 -17.20 -27.33 -4.16
C ASP A 66 -16.32 -26.84 -5.31
N LEU A 67 -16.72 -25.75 -5.98
CA LEU A 67 -15.95 -25.12 -7.06
C LEU A 67 -14.53 -24.73 -6.61
N GLY A 68 -14.39 -24.18 -5.40
CA GLY A 68 -13.10 -23.78 -4.83
C GLY A 68 -12.14 -24.93 -4.51
N GLN A 69 -12.61 -26.18 -4.43
CA GLN A 69 -11.76 -27.36 -4.17
C GLN A 69 -11.08 -27.90 -5.43
N PHE A 70 -11.59 -27.55 -6.61
CA PHE A 70 -11.03 -28.02 -7.87
C PHE A 70 -9.85 -27.15 -8.27
N ASN A 71 -8.64 -27.72 -8.19
CA ASN A 71 -7.37 -27.01 -8.45
C ASN A 71 -7.15 -26.58 -9.91
N ASN A 72 -8.04 -26.93 -10.83
CA ASN A 72 -7.95 -26.54 -12.23
C ASN A 72 -9.32 -26.07 -12.71
N ALA A 73 -9.58 -24.77 -12.64
CA ALA A 73 -10.41 -24.15 -13.67
C ALA A 73 -9.58 -24.24 -14.94
N ALA A 74 -9.74 -25.30 -15.73
CA ALA A 74 -9.02 -25.47 -16.99
C ALA A 74 -9.53 -24.43 -18.00
N CYS A 75 -9.10 -23.18 -17.84
CA CYS A 75 -9.42 -22.09 -18.73
C CYS A 75 -8.34 -22.00 -19.79
N ASP A 76 -8.68 -22.34 -21.02
CA ASP A 76 -7.96 -21.81 -22.16
C ASP A 76 -8.27 -20.30 -22.32
N ALA A 77 -7.53 -19.62 -23.20
CA ALA A 77 -7.72 -18.20 -23.43
C ALA A 77 -9.14 -17.85 -23.92
N ALA A 78 -9.86 -18.80 -24.54
CA ALA A 78 -11.22 -18.59 -25.03
C ALA A 78 -12.25 -18.58 -23.89
N SER A 79 -12.13 -19.52 -22.96
CA SER A 79 -13.01 -19.68 -21.80
C SER A 79 -12.73 -18.68 -20.65
N TYR A 80 -11.54 -18.06 -20.62
CA TYR A 80 -11.22 -17.08 -19.61
C TYR A 80 -12.09 -15.80 -19.71
N LYS A 81 -12.43 -15.34 -20.91
CA LYS A 81 -13.19 -14.09 -21.08
C LYS A 81 -14.60 -14.16 -20.46
N PRO A 82 -15.40 -15.22 -20.70
CA PRO A 82 -16.66 -15.43 -19.98
C PRO A 82 -16.48 -15.53 -18.45
N LEU A 83 -15.46 -16.26 -17.98
CA LEU A 83 -15.13 -16.38 -16.56
C LEU A 83 -14.85 -15.01 -15.93
N TYR A 84 -14.01 -14.22 -16.59
CA TYR A 84 -13.67 -12.87 -16.15
C TYR A 84 -14.91 -11.99 -16.02
N LYS A 85 -15.72 -11.94 -17.08
CA LYS A 85 -16.89 -11.06 -17.13
C LYS A 85 -18.00 -11.48 -16.15
N LYS A 86 -18.31 -12.77 -16.06
CA LYS A 86 -19.51 -13.27 -15.35
C LYS A 86 -19.23 -13.69 -13.91
N ILE A 87 -17.99 -14.04 -13.57
CA ILE A 87 -17.60 -14.51 -12.23
C ILE A 87 -16.62 -13.53 -11.56
N ILE A 88 -15.46 -13.25 -12.18
CA ILE A 88 -14.40 -12.43 -11.53
C ILE A 88 -14.88 -10.99 -11.31
N CYS A 89 -15.56 -10.39 -12.30
CA CYS A 89 -16.08 -9.04 -12.22
C CYS A 89 -17.44 -8.93 -11.49
N ASN A 90 -18.01 -10.04 -11.03
CA ASN A 90 -19.33 -10.04 -10.41
C ASN A 90 -19.30 -9.43 -9.00
N ASP A 91 -19.93 -8.26 -8.82
CA ASP A 91 -19.99 -7.52 -7.57
C ASP A 91 -21.04 -8.05 -6.57
N ASP A 92 -21.95 -8.90 -7.02
CA ASP A 92 -23.08 -9.39 -6.21
C ASP A 92 -22.65 -10.48 -5.23
N PHE A 93 -21.53 -11.17 -5.49
CA PHE A 93 -20.99 -12.14 -4.54
C PHE A 93 -20.52 -11.45 -3.26
N ASP A 94 -20.87 -12.02 -2.11
CA ASP A 94 -20.29 -11.61 -0.83
C ASP A 94 -18.81 -12.03 -0.71
N GLU A 95 -18.10 -11.47 0.26
CA GLU A 95 -16.67 -11.73 0.48
C GLU A 95 -16.35 -13.23 0.63
N LYS A 96 -17.18 -13.99 1.36
CA LYS A 96 -16.91 -15.39 1.66
C LYS A 96 -17.09 -16.24 0.41
N ILE A 97 -18.15 -15.99 -0.34
CA ILE A 97 -18.47 -16.68 -1.59
C ILE A 97 -17.39 -16.38 -2.63
N TYR A 98 -17.08 -15.09 -2.83
CA TYR A 98 -16.07 -14.66 -3.79
C TYR A 98 -14.70 -15.28 -3.51
N SER A 99 -14.27 -15.27 -2.24
CA SER A 99 -13.01 -15.90 -1.85
C SER A 99 -13.00 -17.42 -2.01
N ALA A 100 -14.13 -18.10 -1.76
CA ALA A 100 -14.23 -19.54 -1.95
C ALA A 100 -14.14 -19.92 -3.42
N ILE A 101 -14.88 -19.24 -4.31
CA ILE A 101 -14.90 -19.54 -5.75
C ILE A 101 -13.52 -19.28 -6.37
N LEU A 102 -12.93 -18.12 -6.08
CA LEU A 102 -11.67 -17.74 -6.71
C LEU A 102 -10.45 -18.35 -6.04
N ALA A 103 -10.61 -19.21 -5.02
CA ALA A 103 -9.51 -19.84 -4.31
C ALA A 103 -8.53 -20.56 -5.26
N SER A 104 -9.05 -21.30 -6.25
CA SER A 104 -8.26 -22.05 -7.24
C SER A 104 -8.16 -21.38 -8.61
N VAL A 105 -8.81 -20.23 -8.83
CA VAL A 105 -8.79 -19.51 -10.11
C VAL A 105 -7.53 -18.64 -10.21
N GLU A 106 -6.79 -18.77 -11.30
CA GLU A 106 -5.69 -17.87 -11.65
C GLU A 106 -6.24 -16.62 -12.34
N ILE A 107 -5.64 -15.46 -12.05
CA ILE A 107 -6.05 -14.18 -12.65
C ILE A 107 -5.05 -13.81 -13.75
N ASP A 108 -5.54 -13.73 -14.98
CA ASP A 108 -4.80 -13.18 -16.11
C ASP A 108 -4.77 -11.65 -16.02
N MET A 109 -3.59 -11.11 -15.75
CA MET A 109 -3.33 -9.67 -15.62
C MET A 109 -3.47 -8.91 -16.95
N GLU A 110 -3.40 -9.59 -18.10
CA GLU A 110 -3.57 -8.96 -19.41
C GLU A 110 -5.04 -8.65 -19.72
N GLN A 111 -5.97 -9.31 -19.01
CA GLN A 111 -7.42 -9.18 -19.22
C GLN A 111 -8.07 -8.19 -18.25
N ILE A 112 -7.32 -7.60 -17.32
CA ILE A 112 -7.86 -6.60 -16.40
C ILE A 112 -8.23 -5.34 -17.17
N ASP A 113 -9.52 -5.03 -17.20
CA ASP A 113 -10.10 -3.84 -17.82
C ASP A 113 -11.02 -3.08 -16.82
N ASP A 114 -11.78 -2.13 -17.34
CA ASP A 114 -12.70 -1.26 -16.60
C ASP A 114 -13.96 -1.97 -16.08
N GLN A 115 -14.18 -3.25 -16.43
CA GLN A 115 -15.26 -4.06 -15.85
C GLN A 115 -14.91 -4.58 -14.45
N LEU A 116 -13.61 -4.66 -14.10
CA LEU A 116 -13.22 -4.99 -12.74
C LEU A 116 -13.53 -3.79 -11.84
N SER A 117 -14.50 -3.96 -10.93
CA SER A 117 -14.81 -2.93 -9.96
C SER A 117 -13.66 -2.72 -8.97
N MET A 118 -13.57 -1.52 -8.38
CA MET A 118 -12.62 -1.24 -7.31
C MET A 118 -12.76 -2.20 -6.12
N ARG A 119 -13.99 -2.65 -5.84
CA ARG A 119 -14.28 -3.60 -4.76
C ARG A 119 -13.65 -4.95 -5.06
N ASN A 120 -13.88 -5.49 -6.25
CA ASN A 120 -13.34 -6.78 -6.66
C ASN A 120 -11.82 -6.73 -6.84
N PHE A 121 -11.28 -5.62 -7.35
CA PHE A 121 -9.83 -5.37 -7.35
C PHE A 121 -9.23 -5.47 -5.94
N GLY A 122 -9.83 -4.80 -4.96
CA GLY A 122 -9.43 -4.89 -3.56
C GLY A 122 -9.49 -6.30 -2.98
N ARG A 123 -10.55 -7.07 -3.32
CA ARG A 123 -10.68 -8.48 -2.93
C ARG A 123 -9.57 -9.35 -3.52
N LEU A 124 -9.25 -9.17 -4.80
CA LEU A 124 -8.19 -9.93 -5.47
C LEU A 124 -6.82 -9.65 -4.84
N ILE A 125 -6.53 -8.39 -4.47
CA ILE A 125 -5.31 -8.04 -3.72
C ILE A 125 -5.32 -8.69 -2.33
N ALA A 126 -6.42 -8.61 -1.59
CA ALA A 126 -6.52 -9.24 -0.26
C ALA A 126 -6.30 -10.77 -0.33
N MET A 127 -6.70 -11.39 -1.43
CA MET A 127 -6.50 -12.81 -1.71
C MET A 127 -5.12 -13.15 -2.30
N LYS A 128 -4.24 -12.15 -2.53
CA LYS A 128 -2.92 -12.30 -3.16
C LYS A 128 -2.99 -12.94 -4.56
N LYS A 129 -4.02 -12.58 -5.33
CA LYS A 129 -4.26 -13.13 -6.66
C LYS A 129 -3.58 -12.35 -7.80
N LEU A 130 -3.11 -11.13 -7.53
CA LEU A 130 -2.51 -10.25 -8.54
C LEU A 130 -1.00 -10.17 -8.34
N SER A 131 -0.21 -10.59 -9.33
CA SER A 131 1.24 -10.42 -9.31
C SER A 131 1.63 -8.97 -9.53
N LEU A 132 2.63 -8.48 -8.78
CA LEU A 132 3.21 -7.16 -9.03
C LEU A 132 4.42 -7.27 -9.96
N ASP A 133 4.32 -6.60 -11.11
CA ASP A 133 5.43 -6.24 -12.00
C ASP A 133 5.09 -4.92 -12.71
N GLU A 134 6.03 -4.39 -13.50
CA GLU A 134 5.82 -3.10 -14.17
C GLU A 134 4.66 -3.12 -15.17
N VAL A 135 4.48 -4.21 -15.92
CA VAL A 135 3.43 -4.33 -16.94
C VAL A 135 2.06 -4.42 -16.26
N ALA A 136 1.94 -5.31 -15.27
CA ALA A 136 0.75 -5.46 -14.44
C ALA A 136 0.34 -4.15 -13.77
N TYR A 137 1.31 -3.44 -13.17
CA TYR A 137 1.06 -2.15 -12.52
C TYR A 137 0.59 -1.09 -13.53
N GLN A 138 1.23 -1.00 -14.70
CA GLN A 138 0.83 -0.07 -15.75
C GLN A 138 -0.58 -0.36 -16.28
N ASN A 139 -0.95 -1.64 -16.42
CA ASN A 139 -2.30 -2.04 -16.82
C ASN A 139 -3.32 -1.54 -15.78
N VAL A 140 -3.11 -1.82 -14.49
CA VAL A 140 -3.98 -1.35 -13.40
C VAL A 140 -4.08 0.19 -13.38
N MET A 141 -2.97 0.90 -13.49
CA MET A 141 -2.97 2.37 -13.48
C MET A 141 -3.63 2.98 -14.73
N SER A 142 -3.67 2.25 -15.85
CA SER A 142 -4.39 2.70 -17.05
C SER A 142 -5.90 2.55 -16.89
N VAL A 143 -6.36 1.47 -16.26
CA VAL A 143 -7.77 1.21 -15.92
C VAL A 143 -8.28 2.21 -14.89
N TYR A 144 -7.52 2.45 -13.81
CA TYR A 144 -7.92 3.35 -12.73
C TYR A 144 -7.19 4.70 -12.81
N SER A 145 -7.32 5.39 -13.95
CA SER A 145 -6.51 6.57 -14.29
C SER A 145 -6.70 7.79 -13.35
N SER A 146 -7.63 7.74 -12.40
CA SER A 146 -7.86 8.75 -11.36
C SER A 146 -7.79 8.10 -9.98
N PRO A 147 -6.59 7.95 -9.38
CA PRO A 147 -6.42 7.33 -8.07
C PRO A 147 -7.17 8.11 -6.99
N ASP A 148 -8.21 7.49 -6.45
CA ASP A 148 -8.87 7.93 -5.22
C ASP A 148 -8.18 7.31 -3.99
N GLU A 149 -8.65 7.69 -2.79
CA GLU A 149 -8.08 7.17 -1.54
C GLU A 149 -8.18 5.64 -1.44
N LYS A 150 -9.26 5.05 -1.96
CA LYS A 150 -9.47 3.59 -1.93
C LYS A 150 -8.46 2.86 -2.80
N LEU A 151 -8.20 3.36 -4.01
CA LEU A 151 -7.18 2.78 -4.86
C LEU A 151 -5.82 2.82 -4.17
N ILE A 152 -5.47 3.96 -3.55
CA ILE A 152 -4.20 4.08 -2.84
C ILE A 152 -4.10 3.04 -1.72
N ASP A 153 -5.13 2.85 -0.90
CA ASP A 153 -5.12 1.82 0.16
C ASP A 153 -4.87 0.41 -0.41
N HIS A 154 -5.50 0.07 -1.54
CA HIS A 154 -5.27 -1.19 -2.23
C HIS A 154 -3.85 -1.31 -2.78
N LEU A 155 -3.31 -0.24 -3.38
CA LEU A 155 -1.92 -0.21 -3.86
C LEU A 155 -0.91 -0.39 -2.73
N ILE A 156 -1.13 0.24 -1.57
CA ILE A 156 -0.26 0.09 -0.39
C ILE A 156 -0.22 -1.37 0.08
N LEU A 157 -1.39 -2.01 0.17
CA LEU A 157 -1.48 -3.43 0.50
C LEU A 157 -0.79 -4.31 -0.58
N TRP A 158 -0.95 -3.96 -1.85
CA TRP A 158 -0.33 -4.71 -2.94
C TRP A 158 1.20 -4.60 -2.91
N PHE A 159 1.73 -3.39 -2.72
CA PHE A 159 3.17 -3.15 -2.61
C PHE A 159 3.78 -3.86 -1.39
N SER A 160 3.09 -3.92 -0.26
CA SER A 160 3.58 -4.61 0.93
C SER A 160 3.63 -6.12 0.75
N GLN A 161 2.67 -6.70 0.03
CA GLN A 161 2.68 -8.13 -0.32
C GLN A 161 3.84 -8.51 -1.24
N TYR A 162 4.22 -7.63 -2.16
CA TYR A 162 5.30 -7.82 -3.15
C TYR A 162 6.51 -6.91 -2.85
N LYS A 163 6.86 -6.80 -1.56
CA LYS A 163 7.87 -5.87 -1.08
C LYS A 163 9.19 -5.90 -1.85
N GLU A 164 9.74 -7.08 -2.10
CA GLU A 164 11.03 -7.22 -2.79
C GLU A 164 10.98 -6.61 -4.20
N VAL A 165 9.87 -6.80 -4.91
CA VAL A 165 9.67 -6.22 -6.25
C VAL A 165 9.50 -4.70 -6.15
N PHE A 166 8.69 -4.24 -5.20
CA PHE A 166 8.47 -2.81 -4.97
C PHE A 166 9.77 -2.08 -4.61
N MET A 167 10.54 -2.63 -3.67
CA MET A 167 11.80 -2.03 -3.17
C MET A 167 12.93 -2.08 -4.21
N ALA A 168 12.88 -3.00 -5.18
CA ALA A 168 13.84 -3.05 -6.28
C ALA A 168 13.67 -1.89 -7.28
N ALA A 169 12.45 -1.35 -7.42
CA ALA A 169 12.15 -0.27 -8.37
C ALA A 169 11.05 0.69 -7.87
N PRO A 170 11.22 1.34 -6.70
CA PRO A 170 10.16 2.12 -6.06
C PRO A 170 9.73 3.33 -6.89
N ASP A 171 10.61 3.89 -7.72
CA ASP A 171 10.33 5.06 -8.58
C ASP A 171 9.20 4.81 -9.58
N ILE A 172 9.09 3.57 -10.06
CA ILE A 172 8.06 3.14 -11.00
C ILE A 172 6.71 3.12 -10.30
N TYR A 173 6.64 2.43 -9.16
CA TYR A 173 5.40 2.21 -8.42
C TYR A 173 4.89 3.47 -7.70
N LEU A 174 5.79 4.33 -7.24
CA LEU A 174 5.42 5.60 -6.61
C LEU A 174 5.26 6.74 -7.63
N LEU A 175 5.45 6.47 -8.92
CA LEU A 175 5.34 7.46 -10.01
C LEU A 175 6.17 8.73 -9.79
N LYS A 176 7.35 8.60 -9.16
CA LYS A 176 8.20 9.74 -8.73
C LYS A 176 8.45 10.78 -9.84
N ASN A 177 8.59 10.31 -11.08
CA ASN A 177 8.94 11.12 -12.25
C ASN A 177 7.73 11.49 -13.13
N LYS A 178 6.54 10.93 -12.88
CA LYS A 178 5.34 11.11 -13.69
C LYS A 178 4.29 11.98 -12.99
N ASP A 179 4.12 11.82 -11.69
CA ASP A 179 3.12 12.54 -10.90
C ASP A 179 3.65 12.83 -9.49
N THR A 180 4.11 14.06 -9.26
CA THR A 180 4.65 14.50 -7.97
C THR A 180 3.59 14.58 -6.88
N GLY A 181 2.33 14.87 -7.24
CA GLY A 181 1.22 14.94 -6.30
C GLY A 181 0.83 13.55 -5.80
N PHE A 182 0.76 12.58 -6.70
CA PHE A 182 0.57 11.17 -6.36
C PHE A 182 1.74 10.65 -5.51
N PHE A 183 2.97 10.88 -5.96
CA PHE A 183 4.18 10.46 -5.23
C PHE A 183 4.15 10.91 -3.77
N GLY A 184 3.94 12.22 -3.53
CA GLY A 184 3.96 12.79 -2.18
C GLY A 184 2.87 12.22 -1.27
N LYS A 185 1.67 11.96 -1.82
CA LYS A 185 0.58 11.32 -1.07
C LYS A 185 0.91 9.87 -0.71
N VAL A 186 1.31 9.07 -1.69
CA VAL A 186 1.54 7.64 -1.50
C VAL A 186 2.75 7.40 -0.61
N ILE A 187 3.88 8.12 -0.81
CA ILE A 187 5.05 7.96 0.06
C ILE A 187 4.70 8.30 1.51
N ASN A 188 3.91 9.35 1.75
CA ASN A 188 3.45 9.69 3.10
C ASN A 188 2.61 8.54 3.71
N ILE A 189 1.67 7.97 2.96
CA ILE A 189 0.87 6.83 3.44
C ILE A 189 1.76 5.60 3.71
N VAL A 190 2.74 5.30 2.84
CA VAL A 190 3.73 4.23 3.08
C VAL A 190 4.46 4.46 4.40
N MET A 191 4.89 5.69 4.68
CA MET A 191 5.62 6.00 5.92
C MET A 191 4.78 5.68 7.17
N PHE A 192 3.47 5.89 7.15
CA PHE A 192 2.60 5.66 8.31
C PHE A 192 1.85 4.32 8.30
N SER A 193 1.88 3.55 7.20
CA SER A 193 1.22 2.25 7.11
C SER A 193 1.86 1.19 8.02
N SER A 194 1.05 0.35 8.67
CA SER A 194 1.50 -0.82 9.42
C SER A 194 2.00 -1.96 8.54
N ASP A 195 1.71 -1.93 7.25
CA ASP A 195 2.06 -3.01 6.30
C ASP A 195 3.53 -2.99 5.90
N PHE A 196 4.21 -1.86 6.15
CA PHE A 196 5.64 -1.70 5.89
C PHE A 196 6.44 -1.70 7.20
N ALA A 197 7.52 -2.48 7.23
CA ALA A 197 8.41 -2.49 8.37
C ALA A 197 9.28 -1.21 8.39
N GLU A 198 9.69 -0.78 9.59
CA GLU A 198 10.52 0.42 9.78
C GLU A 198 11.83 0.42 8.97
N PRO A 199 12.57 -0.70 8.83
CA PRO A 199 13.78 -0.73 8.00
C PRO A 199 13.51 -0.43 6.53
N ASP A 200 12.41 -0.93 5.98
CA ASP A 200 12.04 -0.72 4.58
C ASP A 200 11.67 0.75 4.34
N LYS A 201 10.93 1.36 5.29
CA LYS A 201 10.63 2.80 5.26
C LYS A 201 11.90 3.64 5.34
N ALA A 202 12.83 3.29 6.21
CA ALA A 202 14.11 3.99 6.33
C ALA A 202 14.92 3.92 5.03
N GLN A 203 14.93 2.77 4.35
CA GLN A 203 15.56 2.63 3.03
C GLN A 203 14.90 3.54 1.99
N LEU A 204 13.57 3.64 1.96
CA LEU A 204 12.88 4.58 1.06
C LEU A 204 13.23 6.03 1.37
N VAL A 205 13.34 6.43 2.63
CA VAL A 205 13.76 7.79 3.01
C VAL A 205 15.18 8.08 2.50
N ILE A 206 16.10 7.12 2.63
CA ILE A 206 17.46 7.24 2.12
C ILE A 206 17.46 7.32 0.59
N HIS A 207 16.69 6.45 -0.08
CA HIS A 207 16.57 6.45 -1.54
C HIS A 207 16.01 7.78 -2.07
N TYR A 208 15.01 8.35 -1.39
CA TYR A 208 14.41 9.63 -1.74
C TYR A 208 15.00 10.83 -0.98
N THR A 209 16.31 10.80 -0.70
CA THR A 209 16.99 11.88 0.04
C THR A 209 16.66 13.27 -0.51
N GLU A 210 16.80 13.48 -1.82
CA GLU A 210 16.56 14.79 -2.45
C GLU A 210 15.13 15.29 -2.23
N TYR A 211 14.13 14.39 -2.28
CA TYR A 211 12.74 14.77 -1.99
C TYR A 211 12.60 15.33 -0.57
N TYR A 212 13.22 14.72 0.44
CA TYR A 212 13.17 15.22 1.82
C TYR A 212 14.04 16.47 2.03
N LEU A 213 15.09 16.67 1.23
CA LEU A 213 15.91 17.88 1.27
C LEU A 213 15.20 19.08 0.63
N ASP A 214 14.33 18.86 -0.35
CA ASP A 214 13.56 19.92 -1.02
C ASP A 214 12.41 20.50 -0.16
N HIS A 215 11.97 19.78 0.88
CA HIS A 215 10.88 20.22 1.76
C HIS A 215 11.38 21.03 2.95
N GLU A 216 10.56 21.90 3.53
CA GLU A 216 10.90 22.52 4.83
C GLU A 216 10.88 21.48 5.96
N VAL A 217 11.64 21.70 7.03
CA VAL A 217 11.71 20.80 8.19
C VAL A 217 10.32 20.52 8.78
N SER A 218 9.46 21.53 8.83
CA SER A 218 8.09 21.44 9.33
C SER A 218 7.17 20.58 8.45
N ALA A 219 7.51 20.40 7.16
CA ALA A 219 6.75 19.63 6.19
C ALA A 219 7.22 18.16 6.10
N ILE A 220 8.37 17.81 6.69
CA ILE A 220 8.85 16.43 6.73
C ILE A 220 8.06 15.65 7.80
N SER A 221 7.04 14.93 7.34
CA SER A 221 6.24 14.05 8.20
C SER A 221 6.77 12.62 8.14
N LEU A 222 7.41 12.17 9.23
CA LEU A 222 7.94 10.81 9.35
C LEU A 222 7.66 10.22 10.73
N PRO A 223 7.42 8.89 10.83
CA PRO A 223 7.48 8.21 12.11
C PRO A 223 8.86 8.39 12.78
N ARG A 224 8.86 8.66 14.08
CA ARG A 224 10.08 8.98 14.83
C ARG A 224 11.14 7.89 14.77
N ASN A 225 10.71 6.65 14.93
CA ASN A 225 11.54 5.45 14.78
C ASN A 225 12.21 5.39 13.40
N VAL A 226 11.47 5.63 12.32
CA VAL A 226 12.01 5.70 10.95
C VAL A 226 13.04 6.82 10.84
N ALA A 227 12.73 8.03 11.31
CA ALA A 227 13.68 9.15 11.30
C ALA A 227 14.98 8.83 12.06
N VAL A 228 14.88 8.22 13.25
CA VAL A 228 16.05 7.79 14.04
C VAL A 228 16.85 6.70 13.32
N MET A 229 16.19 5.73 12.69
CA MET A 229 16.87 4.70 11.89
C MET A 229 17.64 5.33 10.73
N VAL A 230 17.05 6.29 10.03
CA VAL A 230 17.71 6.99 8.92
C VAL A 230 18.89 7.84 9.42
N ILE A 231 18.76 8.54 10.55
CA ILE A 231 19.88 9.30 11.15
C ILE A 231 21.07 8.38 11.43
N ASN A 232 20.80 7.17 11.93
CA ASN A 232 21.83 6.19 12.24
C ASN A 232 22.43 5.50 11.01
N GLY A 233 21.65 5.32 9.94
CA GLY A 233 22.02 4.49 8.77
C GLY A 233 22.38 5.24 7.48
N SER A 234 22.02 6.51 7.33
CA SER A 234 22.37 7.31 6.15
C SER A 234 23.84 7.75 6.19
N ASP A 235 24.42 8.07 5.03
CA ASP A 235 25.72 8.76 4.93
C ASP A 235 25.55 10.27 4.64
N ASN A 236 24.33 10.72 4.32
CA ASN A 236 24.07 12.13 4.01
C ASN A 236 23.87 12.95 5.29
N ILE A 237 24.90 13.71 5.67
CA ILE A 237 24.90 14.53 6.89
C ILE A 237 23.81 15.62 6.92
N VAL A 238 23.46 16.18 5.75
CA VAL A 238 22.44 17.23 5.63
C VAL A 238 21.06 16.64 5.89
N LEU A 239 20.78 15.45 5.32
CA LEU A 239 19.55 14.71 5.59
C LEU A 239 19.45 14.40 7.09
N LYS A 240 20.51 13.85 7.70
CA LYS A 240 20.51 13.53 9.14
C LYS A 240 20.18 14.75 9.99
N ALA A 241 20.80 15.89 9.70
CA ALA A 241 20.60 17.12 10.47
C ALA A 241 19.15 17.63 10.32
N ARG A 242 18.60 17.61 9.11
CA ARG A 242 17.20 17.95 8.84
C ARG A 242 16.23 17.02 9.55
N LEU A 243 16.49 15.72 9.53
CA LEU A 243 15.66 14.75 10.26
C LEU A 243 15.74 14.94 11.77
N LEU A 244 16.92 15.22 12.32
CA LEU A 244 17.07 15.54 13.75
C LEU A 244 16.30 16.82 14.11
N ALA A 245 16.42 17.86 13.29
CA ALA A 245 15.69 19.11 13.43
C ALA A 245 14.16 18.85 13.39
N GLY A 246 13.68 18.03 12.46
CA GLY A 246 12.28 17.63 12.36
C GLY A 246 11.78 16.82 13.56
N VAL A 247 12.61 15.92 14.10
CA VAL A 247 12.30 15.17 15.32
C VAL A 247 12.18 16.12 16.53
N ILE A 248 13.04 17.12 16.65
CA ILE A 248 12.99 18.15 17.71
C ILE A 248 11.75 19.03 17.55
N TYR A 249 11.48 19.50 16.33
CA TYR A 249 10.31 20.29 15.97
C TYR A 249 9.01 19.55 16.31
N GLY A 250 8.93 18.26 15.99
CA GLY A 250 7.82 17.36 16.32
C GLY A 250 7.67 17.02 17.80
N GLY A 251 8.36 17.75 18.69
CA GLY A 251 8.18 17.65 20.14
C GLY A 251 8.97 16.53 20.82
N TYR A 252 10.00 15.97 20.19
CA TYR A 252 10.86 15.01 20.87
C TYR A 252 11.76 15.72 21.90
N ARG A 253 11.64 15.33 23.17
CA ARG A 253 12.30 16.00 24.31
C ARG A 253 13.32 15.16 25.05
N ASN A 254 13.58 13.91 24.63
CA ASN A 254 14.59 13.08 25.28
C ASN A 254 16.00 13.61 24.94
N ARG A 255 16.52 14.45 25.82
CA ARG A 255 17.78 15.16 25.65
C ARG A 255 18.99 14.24 25.51
N SER A 256 19.06 13.15 26.27
CA SER A 256 20.19 12.21 26.18
C SER A 256 20.22 11.51 24.83
N HIS A 257 19.06 11.08 24.30
CA HIS A 257 19.02 10.47 22.98
C HIS A 257 19.33 11.50 21.87
N ILE A 258 18.85 12.75 21.99
CA ILE A 258 19.22 13.81 21.03
C ILE A 258 20.74 14.05 21.03
N ALA A 259 21.37 14.05 22.21
CA ALA A 259 22.84 14.16 22.31
C ALA A 259 23.55 13.02 21.59
N GLU A 260 23.07 11.77 21.73
CA GLU A 260 23.62 10.61 21.02
C GLU A 260 23.50 10.77 19.49
N LEU A 261 22.38 11.29 18.99
CA LEU A 261 22.18 11.54 17.57
C LEU A 261 23.09 12.66 17.04
N CYS A 262 23.46 13.65 17.86
CA CYS A 262 24.42 14.69 17.45
C CYS A 262 25.79 14.12 17.09
N HIS A 263 26.22 13.02 17.74
CA HIS A 263 27.45 12.33 17.37
C HIS A 263 27.40 11.71 15.96
N LYS A 264 26.21 11.44 15.43
CA LYS A 264 26.02 10.93 14.05
C LYS A 264 26.11 12.02 12.98
N LEU A 265 26.15 13.29 13.39
CA LEU A 265 26.26 14.47 12.54
C LEU A 265 27.69 15.00 12.43
N ASN A 266 28.70 14.31 12.97
CA ASN A 266 30.04 14.87 13.15
C ASN A 266 30.06 16.21 13.93
N GLU A 267 29.01 16.48 14.72
CA GLU A 267 28.88 17.67 15.58
C GLU A 267 28.92 17.25 17.04
N SER A 268 30.05 16.69 17.49
CA SER A 268 30.17 16.14 18.86
C SER A 268 29.93 17.20 19.93
N ASP A 269 30.37 18.43 19.71
CA ASP A 269 30.21 19.53 20.66
C ASP A 269 28.73 19.91 20.84
N LEU A 270 27.91 19.75 19.80
CA LEU A 270 26.47 20.03 19.86
C LEU A 270 25.76 19.16 20.90
N SER A 271 26.25 17.95 21.18
CA SER A 271 25.73 17.09 22.26
C SER A 271 25.70 17.79 23.62
N HIS A 272 26.63 18.71 23.89
CA HIS A 272 26.71 19.45 25.15
C HIS A 272 25.50 20.35 25.39
N VAL A 273 24.83 20.83 24.34
CA VAL A 273 23.59 21.62 24.45
C VAL A 273 22.49 20.80 25.13
N PHE A 274 22.45 19.50 24.85
CA PHE A 274 21.41 18.63 25.39
C PHE A 274 21.80 18.01 26.73
N LEU A 275 23.09 17.87 27.03
CA LEU A 275 23.57 17.26 28.29
C LEU A 275 23.81 18.26 29.43
N LYS A 276 24.14 19.53 29.14
CA LYS A 276 24.41 20.53 30.19
C LYS A 276 23.13 21.11 30.79
N ARG A 277 23.20 21.56 32.05
CA ARG A 277 22.03 22.03 32.81
C ARG A 277 21.58 23.45 32.50
N THR A 278 22.51 24.34 32.15
CA THR A 278 22.22 25.80 32.07
C THR A 278 22.85 26.49 30.89
N GLN A 279 24.05 26.07 30.49
CA GLN A 279 24.78 26.73 29.41
C GLN A 279 25.76 25.77 28.74
N ALA A 280 25.94 25.93 27.43
CA ALA A 280 26.98 25.28 26.65
C ALA A 280 27.70 26.29 25.76
N THR A 281 28.98 26.03 25.48
CA THR A 281 29.74 26.71 24.44
C THR A 281 30.21 25.61 23.50
N ILE A 282 29.90 25.74 22.22
CA ILE A 282 30.17 24.73 21.20
C ILE A 282 30.95 25.36 20.06
N THR A 283 31.76 24.56 19.38
CA THR A 283 32.39 24.92 18.12
C THR A 283 31.65 24.16 17.02
N ALA A 284 31.10 24.86 16.03
CA ALA A 284 30.39 24.23 14.93
C ALA A 284 31.40 23.76 13.86
N ASN A 285 31.30 22.50 13.44
CA ASN A 285 32.03 22.04 12.25
C ASN A 285 31.32 22.49 10.97
N ASN A 286 29.99 22.58 11.01
CA ASN A 286 29.12 23.10 9.97
C ASN A 286 28.11 24.07 10.59
N ASP A 287 28.37 25.37 10.41
CA ASP A 287 27.55 26.46 10.92
C ASP A 287 26.07 26.31 10.55
N ASP A 288 25.74 26.00 9.29
CA ASP A 288 24.35 25.98 8.83
C ASP A 288 23.55 24.85 9.50
N LEU A 289 24.15 23.66 9.64
CA LEU A 289 23.49 22.53 10.29
C LEU A 289 23.30 22.76 11.79
N VAL A 290 24.31 23.32 12.45
CA VAL A 290 24.24 23.63 13.89
C VAL A 290 23.17 24.69 14.14
N MET A 291 23.14 25.75 13.34
CA MET A 291 22.14 26.81 13.45
C MET A 291 20.72 26.27 13.26
N LEU A 292 20.49 25.42 12.25
CA LEU A 292 19.21 24.76 12.03
C LEU A 292 18.74 24.01 13.29
N ILE A 293 19.60 23.20 13.89
CA ILE A 293 19.25 22.40 15.07
C ILE A 293 19.01 23.30 16.29
N LEU A 294 19.79 24.36 16.46
CA LEU A 294 19.62 25.32 17.56
C LEU A 294 18.32 26.13 17.41
N GLU A 295 17.96 26.55 16.21
CA GLU A 295 16.70 27.25 15.94
C GLU A 295 15.51 26.36 16.30
N GLN A 296 15.50 25.12 15.81
CA GLN A 296 14.44 24.17 16.14
C GLN A 296 14.43 23.82 17.63
N SER A 297 15.60 23.70 18.28
CA SER A 297 15.68 23.48 19.73
C SER A 297 15.14 24.66 20.54
N ARG A 298 15.30 25.89 20.05
CA ARG A 298 14.76 27.10 20.66
C ARG A 298 13.25 27.17 20.53
N GLU A 299 12.73 26.96 19.32
CA GLU A 299 11.29 26.92 19.06
C GLU A 299 10.59 25.83 19.86
N ALA A 300 11.26 24.70 20.03
CA ALA A 300 10.76 23.59 20.81
C ALA A 300 10.99 23.77 22.33
N GLY A 301 11.52 24.89 22.80
CA GLY A 301 11.68 25.15 24.25
C GLY A 301 12.68 24.21 24.95
N ILE A 302 13.64 23.65 24.21
CA ILE A 302 14.78 22.92 24.80
C ILE A 302 15.85 23.92 25.26
N ILE A 303 16.02 25.01 24.50
CA ILE A 303 16.96 26.09 24.82
C ILE A 303 16.23 27.45 24.83
N ARG A 304 16.76 28.40 25.61
CA ARG A 304 16.21 29.77 25.70
C ARG A 304 16.70 30.63 24.55
N SER A 305 18.00 30.59 24.27
CA SER A 305 18.65 31.43 23.27
C SER A 305 20.03 30.88 22.93
N PHE A 306 20.59 31.36 21.83
CA PHE A 306 21.98 31.13 21.46
C PHE A 306 22.53 32.39 20.79
N GLU A 307 23.84 32.60 20.91
CA GLU A 307 24.54 33.77 20.36
C GLU A 307 25.90 33.35 19.78
N ARG A 308 26.26 33.91 18.63
CA ARG A 308 27.58 33.73 18.03
C ARG A 308 28.58 34.64 18.74
N ARG A 309 29.71 34.07 19.16
CA ARG A 309 30.82 34.79 19.77
C ARG A 309 32.00 34.90 18.81
N ASP A 310 32.97 35.74 19.18
CA ASP A 310 34.27 35.81 18.53
C ASP A 310 34.94 34.42 18.51
N GLU A 311 35.79 34.18 17.50
CA GLU A 311 36.48 32.90 17.26
C GLU A 311 35.61 31.72 16.77
N GLY A 312 34.39 31.98 16.26
CA GLY A 312 33.54 30.92 15.68
C GLY A 312 32.88 30.00 16.70
N LYS A 313 32.83 30.43 17.97
CA LYS A 313 32.15 29.71 19.05
C LYS A 313 30.69 30.16 19.15
N ILE A 314 29.80 29.24 19.51
CA ILE A 314 28.39 29.52 19.76
C ILE A 314 28.12 29.26 21.23
N GLU A 315 27.57 30.26 21.92
CA GLU A 315 27.11 30.12 23.30
C GLU A 315 25.61 29.86 23.31
N VAL A 316 25.18 28.87 24.09
CA VAL A 316 23.79 28.39 24.13
C VAL A 316 23.29 28.40 25.57
N SER A 317 22.18 29.10 25.80
CA SER A 317 21.47 29.15 27.09
C SER A 317 20.36 28.12 27.13
N ILE A 318 20.39 27.23 28.12
CA ILE A 318 19.57 26.00 28.17
C ILE A 318 18.41 26.17 29.17
N ILE A 319 17.23 25.64 28.84
CA ILE A 319 16.08 25.60 29.76
C ILE A 319 16.31 24.51 30.81
N ARG A 320 16.07 24.83 32.09
CA ARG A 320 16.19 23.86 33.18
C ARG A 320 14.99 22.92 33.14
N ASP A 321 15.21 21.63 33.40
CA ASP A 321 14.14 20.62 33.34
C ASP A 321 12.96 20.91 34.30
N ARG A 322 13.15 21.73 35.35
CA ARG A 322 12.06 22.17 36.26
C ARG A 322 11.12 23.21 35.65
N ASP A 323 11.53 23.87 34.57
CA ASP A 323 10.76 24.92 33.91
C ASP A 323 9.90 24.34 32.75
N GLN A 324 9.86 23.01 32.57
CA GLN A 324 9.11 22.31 31.51
C GLN A 324 7.82 21.63 32.02
N GLU A 325 7.48 21.80 33.30
CA GLU A 325 6.27 21.26 33.95
C GLU A 325 5.16 22.32 34.19
N GLU A 326 5.31 23.54 33.64
CA GLU A 326 4.28 24.60 33.65
C GLU A 326 3.65 24.78 32.26
#